data_AF-A0A9D6YZY9-F1
#
_entry.id   AF-A0A9D6YZY9-F1
#
_cell.length_a   1.000
_cell.length_b   1.000
_cell.length_c   1.000
_cell.angle_alpha   90.00
_cell.angle_beta   90.00
_cell.angle_gamma   90.00
#
_symmetry.space_group_name_H-M   'P 1'
#
loop_
_entity.id
_entity.type
_entity.pdbx_description
1 polymer ?
#
loop_
_entity_poly.entity_id
_entity_poly.type
_entity_poly.pdbx_seq_one_letter_code
_entity_poly.pdbx_strand_id
1 'polypeptide(L)' 'MKIDLHVHSRFSRRPSEWILKKLGCPESFTDPVHLYNAAKKRGMSLVTLTDHNTIEGCLEIANLPDTFI' A
#
# COMPACT_ATOMS: atom_id res chain seq x y z
N MET A 1 7.30 -11.43 -15.22
CA MET A 1 6.37 -10.99 -14.15
C MET A 1 6.95 -9.73 -13.51
N LYS A 2 6.18 -8.65 -13.38
CA LYS A 2 6.64 -7.36 -12.80
C LYS A 2 5.75 -7.01 -11.61
N ILE A 3 6.37 -6.80 -10.45
CA ILE A 3 5.69 -6.59 -9.18
C ILE A 3 6.56 -5.75 -8.25
N ASP A 4 5.92 -4.92 -7.43
CA ASP A 4 6.51 -4.32 -6.25
C ASP A 4 5.96 -5.03 -5.00
N LEU A 5 6.86 -5.47 -4.12
CA LEU A 5 6.53 -6.25 -2.92
C LEU A 5 6.57 -5.41 -1.65
N HIS A 6 6.85 -4.11 -1.75
CA HIS A 6 6.94 -3.23 -0.60
C HIS A 6 6.28 -1.89 -0.90
N VAL A 7 4.97 -1.82 -0.68
CA VAL A 7 4.16 -0.64 -0.99
C VAL A 7 3.23 -0.33 0.19
N HIS A 8 3.29 0.90 0.68
CA HIS A 8 2.44 1.38 1.77
C HIS A 8 1.34 2.31 1.29
N SER A 9 0.13 2.10 1.79
CA SER A 9 -1.03 2.96 1.62
C SER A 9 -1.28 3.83 2.86
N ARG A 10 -2.35 4.65 2.80
CA ARG A 10 -2.85 5.43 3.94
C ARG A 10 -3.19 4.60 5.19
N PHE A 11 -3.27 3.27 5.08
CA PHE A 11 -3.49 2.37 6.20
C PHE A 11 -2.21 2.09 7.02
N SER A 12 -1.04 2.48 6.53
CA SER A 12 0.23 2.53 7.28
C SER A 12 0.28 3.69 8.27
N ARG A 13 -0.65 3.70 9.24
CA ARG A 13 -0.88 4.79 10.20
C ARG A 13 0.11 4.79 11.37
N ARG A 14 0.86 3.70 11.55
CA ARG A 14 1.84 3.54 12.63
C ARG A 14 3.23 3.38 12.02
N PRO A 15 3.95 4.49 11.82
CA PRO A 15 5.33 4.47 11.38
C PRO A 15 6.17 3.58 12.29
N SER A 16 7.17 2.90 11.75
CA SER A 16 8.18 2.20 12.56
C SER A 16 9.08 3.23 13.25
N GLU A 17 9.37 4.32 12.52
CA GLU A 17 10.31 5.36 12.89
C GLU A 17 9.79 6.28 14.00
N TRP A 18 10.56 6.39 15.08
CA TRP A 18 10.19 7.16 16.28
C TRP A 18 9.97 8.66 15.99
N ILE A 19 10.70 9.23 15.02
CA ILE A 19 10.56 10.64 14.61
C ILE A 19 9.19 10.91 13.98
N LEU A 20 8.71 10.00 13.13
CA LEU A 20 7.41 10.14 12.46
C LEU A 20 6.24 9.99 13.44
N LYS A 21 6.39 9.12 14.46
CA LYS A 21 5.44 9.03 15.58
C LYS A 21 5.31 10.34 16.35
N LYS A 22 6.42 11.06 16.57
CA LYS A 22 6.44 12.31 17.34
C LYS A 22 5.80 13.49 16.59
N LEU A 23 5.83 13.45 15.26
CA LEU A 23 5.24 14.48 14.39
C LEU A 23 3.80 14.17 13.95
N GLY A 24 3.26 13.00 14.30
CA GLY A 24 1.89 12.60 13.92
C GLY A 24 1.70 12.42 12.41
N CYS A 25 2.79 12.23 11.66
CA CYS A 25 2.76 12.10 10.21
C CYS A 25 2.72 10.62 9.81
N PRO A 26 1.65 10.11 9.17
CA PRO A 26 1.64 8.76 8.63
C PRO A 26 2.69 8.62 7.51
N GLU A 27 3.23 7.41 7.33
CA GLU A 27 4.32 7.17 6.35
C GLU A 27 3.84 7.24 4.90
N SER A 28 2.53 7.04 4.66
CA SER A 28 1.91 7.20 3.36
C SER A 28 0.52 7.80 3.53
N PHE A 29 0.16 8.70 2.63
CA PHE A 29 -1.18 9.30 2.54
C PHE A 29 -1.96 8.78 1.32
N THR A 30 -1.34 7.89 0.53
CA THR A 30 -1.89 7.49 -0.76
C THR A 30 -2.98 6.44 -0.58
N ASP A 31 -4.11 6.66 -1.26
CA ASP A 31 -5.22 5.71 -1.26
C ASP A 31 -4.86 4.39 -1.97
N PRO A 32 -5.28 3.21 -1.47
CA PRO A 32 -5.03 1.92 -2.11
C PRO A 32 -5.43 1.86 -3.58
N VAL A 33 -6.57 2.46 -3.96
CA VAL A 33 -7.05 2.43 -5.35
C VAL A 33 -6.15 3.24 -6.27
N HIS A 34 -5.60 4.36 -5.78
CA HIS A 34 -4.61 5.14 -6.54
C HIS A 34 -3.29 4.37 -6.73
N LEU A 35 -2.84 3.63 -5.72
CA LEU A 35 -1.66 2.78 -5.81
C LEU A 35 -1.85 1.66 -6.84
N TYR A 36 -3.01 1.01 -6.82
CA TYR A 36 -3.40 0.01 -7.82
C TYR A 36 -3.33 0.58 -9.24
N ASN A 37 -3.99 1.71 -9.50
CA ASN A 37 -4.02 2.33 -10.81
C ASN A 37 -2.61 2.74 -11.29
N ALA A 38 -1.77 3.26 -10.39
CA ALA A 38 -0.39 3.58 -10.69
C ALA A 38 0.45 2.33 -11.03
N ALA A 39 0.29 1.24 -10.28
CA ALA A 39 0.94 -0.04 -10.53
C ALA A 39 0.57 -0.61 -11.91
N LYS A 40 -0.74 -0.63 -12.23
CA LYS A 40 -1.23 -1.07 -13.55
C LYS A 40 -0.69 -0.19 -14.68
N LYS A 41 -0.70 1.14 -14.52
CA LYS A 41 -0.12 2.08 -15.50
C LYS A 41 1.38 1.87 -15.72
N ARG A 42 2.11 1.38 -14.71
CA ARG A 42 3.54 1.02 -14.80
C ARG A 42 3.80 -0.38 -15.39
N GLY A 43 2.74 -1.09 -15.80
CA GLY A 43 2.82 -2.42 -16.40
C GLY A 43 3.08 -3.54 -15.39
N MET A 44 2.68 -3.37 -14.13
CA MET A 44 2.77 -4.45 -13.14
C MET A 44 1.73 -5.54 -13.44
N SER A 45 2.20 -6.79 -13.39
CA SER A 45 1.38 -7.98 -13.65
C SER A 45 0.63 -8.45 -12.41
N LEU A 46 1.05 -8.02 -11.22
CA LEU A 46 0.41 -8.29 -9.93
C LEU A 46 0.54 -7.07 -9.03
N VAL A 47 -0.41 -6.88 -8.11
CA VAL A 47 -0.45 -5.76 -7.17
C VAL A 47 -0.72 -6.28 -5.75
N THR A 48 0.03 -5.79 -4.78
CA THR A 48 -0.20 -6.02 -3.35
C THR A 48 0.17 -4.78 -2.55
N LEU A 49 -0.23 -4.72 -1.28
CA LEU A 49 0.08 -3.65 -0.34
C LEU A 49 0.60 -4.27 0.96
N THR A 50 1.68 -3.70 1.51
CA THR A 50 2.35 -4.22 2.70
C THR A 50 2.28 -3.20 3.82
N ASP A 51 1.08 -2.84 4.22
CA ASP A 51 0.85 -1.82 5.25
C ASP A 51 1.36 -2.24 6.63
N HIS A 52 1.78 -1.26 7.44
CA HIS A 52 2.33 -1.54 8.77
C HIS A 52 1.29 -2.13 9.72
N ASN A 53 1.51 -3.39 10.11
CA ASN A 53 0.69 -4.14 11.08
C ASN A 53 -0.80 -4.21 10.72
N THR A 54 -1.13 -4.10 9.44
CA THR A 54 -2.51 -4.21 8.94
C THR A 54 -2.53 -4.68 7.49
N ILE A 55 -3.61 -5.34 7.10
CA ILE A 55 -3.90 -5.70 5.70
C ILE A 55 -5.11 -4.92 5.15
N GLU A 56 -5.59 -3.90 5.86
CA GLU A 56 -6.77 -3.11 5.45
C GLU A 56 -6.62 -2.55 4.03
N GLY A 57 -5.43 -2.05 3.66
CA GLY A 57 -5.17 -1.58 2.30
C GLY A 57 -5.30 -2.70 1.26
N CYS A 58 -4.74 -3.89 1.54
CA CYS A 58 -4.91 -5.07 0.69
C CYS A 58 -6.37 -5.47 0.53
N LEU A 59 -7.13 -5.50 1.63
CA LEU A 59 -8.55 -5.86 1.61
C LEU A 59 -9.39 -4.86 0.81
N GLU A 60 -9.03 -3.58 0.81
CA GLU A 60 -9.72 -2.53 0.05
C GLU A 60 -9.60 -2.72 -1.48
N ILE A 61 -8.52 -3.35 -1.95
CA ILE A 61 -8.32 -3.64 -3.38
C ILE A 61 -8.48 -5.13 -3.74
N ALA A 62 -8.78 -6.00 -2.78
CA ALA A 62 -8.75 -7.46 -2.97
C ALA A 62 -9.71 -7.99 -4.04
N ASN A 63 -10.74 -7.22 -4.38
CA ASN A 63 -11.71 -7.53 -5.42
C ASN A 63 -11.26 -7.11 -6.83
N LEU A 64 -10.11 -6.44 -6.96
CA LEU A 64 -9.61 -5.96 -8.25
C LEU A 64 -8.79 -7.05 -8.96
N PRO A 65 -8.73 -7.03 -10.31
CA PRO A 65 -7.90 -7.99 -11.04
C PRO A 65 -6.43 -7.87 -10.68
N ASP A 66 -5.74 -9.02 -10.67
CA ASP A 66 -4.31 -9.15 -10.43
C ASP A 66 -3.84 -8.75 -9.02
N THR A 67 -4.77 -8.59 -8.07
CA THR A 67 -4.42 -8.34 -6.66
C THR A 67 -4.26 -9.63 -5.88
N PHE A 68 -3.33 -9.64 -4.93
CA PHE A 68 -3.14 -10.75 -3.98
C PHE A 68 -2.75 -10.22 -2.59
N ILE A 69 -3.01 -11.05 -1.57
CA ILE A 69 -2.78 -10.76 -0.15
C ILE A 69 -1.73 -11.73 0.39
#